data_AF-A0A963TCD9-F1
#
_entry.id   AF-A0A963TCD9-F1
#
_cell.length_a   1.000
_cell.length_b   1.000
_cell.length_c   1.000
_cell.angle_alpha   90.00
_cell.angle_beta   90.00
_cell.angle_gamma   90.00
#
_symmetry.space_group_name_H-M   'P 1'
#
loop_
_entity.id
_entity.type
_entity.pdbx_description
1 polymer ?
#
loop_
_entity_poly.entity_id
_entity_poly.type
_entity_poly.pdbx_seq_one_letter_code
_entity_poly.pdbx_strand_id
1 'polypeptide(L)'
;MKRDDHGLALGFDISFDDLYDRGGLLQVDRAFLADLGARDPGLARQLAEARRDPAALTPAEQSALLLALAPALDDFLAELFGIRADVAEREAAREALAQGLRAKRLVVQRRAMKAVKPA
;
A
#
# COMPACT_ATOMS: atom_id res chain seq x y z
N MET A 1 -35.38 -3.68 20.01
CA MET A 1 -34.00 -3.43 19.55
C MET A 1 -33.34 -4.76 19.23
N LYS A 2 -33.52 -5.27 18.01
CA LYS A 2 -32.62 -6.28 17.45
C LYS A 2 -31.54 -5.47 16.72
N ARG A 3 -30.29 -5.57 17.16
CA ARG A 3 -29.17 -5.14 16.32
C ARG A 3 -28.92 -6.32 15.39
N ASP A 4 -29.14 -6.08 14.11
CA ASP A 4 -28.75 -7.00 13.07
C ASP A 4 -27.22 -6.93 13.02
N ASP A 5 -26.53 -7.86 13.70
CA ASP A 5 -25.08 -8.07 13.59
C ASP A 5 -24.80 -8.65 12.19
N HIS A 6 -24.91 -7.79 11.18
CA HIS A 6 -24.24 -8.02 9.92
C HIS A 6 -22.80 -7.60 10.13
N GLY A 7 -22.05 -8.43 10.87
CA GLY A 7 -20.62 -8.25 11.07
C GLY A 7 -19.99 -8.00 9.70
N LEU A 8 -19.38 -6.83 9.53
CA LEU A 8 -18.75 -6.46 8.26
C LEU A 8 -17.66 -7.49 7.98
N ALA A 9 -17.94 -8.39 7.04
CA ALA A 9 -16.97 -9.35 6.57
C ALA A 9 -15.87 -8.59 5.81
N LEU A 10 -14.65 -8.72 6.30
CA LEU A 10 -13.44 -8.24 5.64
C LEU A 10 -12.93 -9.33 4.69
N GLY A 11 -12.02 -8.97 3.78
CA GLY A 11 -11.28 -9.93 2.97
C GLY A 11 -10.55 -10.96 3.85
N PHE A 12 -10.15 -12.08 3.25
CA PHE A 12 -9.43 -13.18 3.93
C PHE A 12 -10.21 -13.93 5.02
N ASP A 13 -11.55 -13.91 4.97
CA ASP A 13 -12.44 -14.59 5.93
C ASP A 13 -12.24 -14.08 7.37
N ILE A 14 -12.05 -12.76 7.50
CA ILE A 14 -11.84 -12.05 8.77
C ILE A 14 -13.08 -11.19 9.05
N SER A 15 -13.59 -11.18 10.27
CA SER A 15 -14.65 -10.28 10.70
C SER A 15 -14.09 -8.94 11.17
N PHE A 16 -14.85 -7.86 11.05
CA PHE A 16 -14.47 -6.58 11.65
C PHE A 16 -14.26 -6.67 13.18
N ASP A 17 -15.01 -7.54 13.87
CA ASP A 17 -14.87 -7.76 15.31
C ASP A 17 -13.52 -8.40 15.67
N ASP A 18 -12.93 -9.19 14.76
CA ASP A 18 -11.63 -9.82 14.94
C ASP A 18 -10.50 -8.78 15.05
N LEU A 19 -10.69 -7.57 14.51
CA LEU A 19 -9.71 -6.48 14.64
C LEU A 19 -9.56 -5.95 16.08
N TYR A 20 -10.54 -6.22 16.95
CA TYR A 20 -10.53 -5.77 18.34
C TYR A 20 -9.95 -6.81 19.31
N ASP A 21 -9.70 -8.04 18.84
CA ASP A 21 -9.08 -9.10 19.63
C ASP A 21 -7.69 -9.47 19.12
N ARG A 22 -6.83 -9.92 20.04
CA ARG A 22 -5.48 -10.34 19.71
C ARG A 22 -5.47 -11.54 18.75
N GLY A 23 -6.40 -12.49 18.90
CA GLY A 23 -6.51 -13.66 18.04
C GLY A 23 -6.79 -13.28 16.59
N GLY A 24 -7.69 -12.32 16.39
CA GLY A 24 -8.01 -11.80 15.07
C GLY A 24 -6.87 -11.00 14.44
N LEU A 25 -6.17 -10.18 15.22
CA LEU A 25 -4.94 -9.50 14.73
C LEU A 25 -3.85 -10.50 14.31
N LEU A 26 -3.72 -11.64 14.99
CA LEU A 26 -2.80 -12.70 14.56
C LEU A 26 -3.26 -13.38 13.26
N GLN A 27 -4.57 -13.48 13.01
CA GLN A 27 -5.11 -13.98 11.75
C GLN A 27 -4.83 -13.01 10.60
N VAL A 28 -5.01 -11.71 10.82
CA VAL A 28 -4.64 -10.66 9.86
C VAL A 28 -3.15 -10.72 9.52
N ASP A 29 -2.28 -10.83 10.54
CA ASP A 29 -0.83 -10.92 10.32
C ASP A 29 -0.43 -12.16 9.50
N ARG A 30 -1.06 -13.32 9.77
CA ARG A 30 -0.84 -14.54 8.97
C ARG A 30 -1.31 -14.37 7.53
N ALA A 31 -2.47 -13.76 7.33
CA ALA A 31 -2.99 -13.47 6.00
C ALA A 31 -2.05 -12.53 5.22
N PHE A 32 -1.56 -11.48 5.87
CA PHE A 32 -0.57 -10.57 5.30
C PHE A 32 0.73 -11.28 4.92
N LEU A 33 1.29 -12.10 5.81
CA LEU A 33 2.52 -12.84 5.52
C LEU A 33 2.34 -13.86 4.38
N ALA A 34 1.16 -14.47 4.26
CA ALA A 34 0.84 -15.38 3.16
C ALA A 34 0.73 -14.64 1.81
N ASP A 35 0.03 -13.50 1.77
CA ASP A 35 -0.06 -12.65 0.58
C ASP A 35 1.30 -12.08 0.18
N LEU A 36 2.05 -11.53 1.14
CA LEU A 36 3.41 -11.03 0.93
C LEU A 36 4.34 -12.13 0.42
N GLY A 37 4.27 -13.32 1.00
CA GLY A 37 5.08 -14.47 0.57
C GLY A 37 4.74 -14.97 -0.83
N ALA A 38 3.48 -14.84 -1.26
CA ALA A 38 3.07 -15.18 -2.62
C ALA A 38 3.56 -14.16 -3.66
N ARG A 39 3.65 -12.87 -3.29
CA ARG A 39 4.09 -11.78 -4.17
C ARG A 39 5.60 -11.61 -4.21
N ASP A 40 6.24 -11.58 -3.05
CA ASP A 40 7.68 -11.41 -2.87
C ASP A 40 8.19 -12.26 -1.69
N PRO A 41 8.63 -13.50 -1.97
CA PRO A 41 9.22 -14.39 -0.96
C PRO A 41 10.48 -13.81 -0.30
N GLY A 42 11.22 -12.95 -0.99
CA GLY A 42 12.43 -12.32 -0.48
C GLY A 42 12.11 -11.29 0.60
N LEU A 43 11.15 -10.41 0.31
CA LEU A 43 10.68 -9.40 1.25
C LEU A 43 9.99 -10.03 2.46
N ALA A 44 9.22 -11.11 2.27
CA ALA A 44 8.63 -11.88 3.36
C ALA A 44 9.70 -12.46 4.31
N ARG A 45 10.81 -12.97 3.78
CA ARG A 45 11.94 -13.48 4.59
C ARG A 45 12.61 -12.35 5.37
N GLN A 46 12.89 -11.23 4.72
CA GLN A 46 13.49 -10.05 5.37
C GLN A 46 12.62 -9.56 6.52
N LEU A 47 11.29 -9.49 6.33
CA LEU A 47 10.35 -9.13 7.40
C LEU A 47 10.38 -10.15 8.56
N ALA A 48 10.42 -11.46 8.26
CA ALA A 48 10.48 -12.49 9.28
C ALA A 48 11.79 -12.45 10.09
N GLU A 49 12.92 -12.17 9.44
CA GLU A 49 14.22 -11.98 10.08
C GLU A 49 14.23 -10.71 10.95
N ALA A 50 13.75 -9.59 10.41
CA ALA A 50 13.61 -8.33 11.13
C ALA A 50 12.74 -8.44 12.38
N ARG A 51 11.64 -9.21 12.33
CA ARG A 51 10.77 -9.46 13.50
C ARG A 51 11.42 -10.35 14.55
N ARG A 52 12.31 -11.25 14.15
CA ARG A 52 13.02 -12.16 15.07
C ARG A 52 14.11 -11.43 15.83
N ASP A 53 14.85 -10.56 15.16
CA ASP A 53 15.89 -9.74 15.78
C ASP A 53 15.82 -8.28 15.27
N PRO A 54 14.96 -7.45 15.88
CA PRO A 54 14.84 -6.05 15.49
C PRO A 54 16.09 -5.22 15.76
N ALA A 55 16.95 -5.65 16.70
CA ALA A 55 18.16 -4.92 17.08
C ALA A 55 19.31 -5.11 16.08
N ALA A 56 19.22 -6.13 15.21
CA ALA A 56 20.19 -6.37 14.15
C ALA A 56 20.13 -5.34 13.02
N LEU A 57 19.01 -4.62 12.88
CA LEU A 57 18.83 -3.59 11.85
C LEU A 57 19.31 -2.23 12.32
N THR A 58 20.10 -1.56 11.50
CA THR A 58 20.33 -0.13 11.69
C THR A 58 19.05 0.67 11.42
N PRO A 59 18.91 1.90 11.96
CA PRO A 59 17.75 2.76 11.70
C PRO A 59 17.50 3.01 10.21
N ALA A 60 18.57 3.06 9.40
CA ALA A 60 18.48 3.25 7.95
C ALA A 60 17.93 2.00 7.25
N GLU A 61 18.39 0.81 7.63
CA GLU A 61 17.90 -0.46 7.07
C GLU A 61 16.45 -0.74 7.49
N GLN A 62 16.08 -0.43 8.72
CA GLN A 62 14.69 -0.50 9.17
C GLN A 62 13.80 0.42 8.33
N SER A 63 14.23 1.66 8.10
CA SER A 63 13.48 2.62 7.29
C SER A 63 13.34 2.14 5.84
N ALA A 64 14.41 1.60 5.27
CA ALA A 64 14.40 1.03 3.91
C ALA A 64 13.45 -0.17 3.81
N LEU A 65 13.44 -1.06 4.81
CA LEU A 65 12.52 -2.21 4.86
C LEU A 65 11.06 -1.76 4.94
N LEU A 66 10.75 -0.76 5.78
CA LEU A 66 9.39 -0.19 5.87
C LEU A 66 8.93 0.41 4.53
N LEU A 67 9.81 1.14 3.84
CA LEU A 67 9.50 1.69 2.51
C LEU A 67 9.28 0.60 1.46
N ALA A 68 10.04 -0.50 1.52
CA ALA A 68 9.86 -1.63 0.63
C ALA A 68 8.55 -2.39 0.91
N LEU A 69 8.11 -2.47 2.17
CA LEU A 69 6.87 -3.12 2.58
C LEU A 69 5.61 -2.29 2.28
N ALA A 70 5.73 -0.96 2.20
CA ALA A 70 4.59 -0.06 2.09
C ALA A 70 3.64 -0.39 0.92
N PRO A 71 4.09 -0.64 -0.32
CA PRO A 71 3.19 -0.96 -1.43
C PRO A 71 2.42 -2.27 -1.21
N ALA A 72 3.08 -3.31 -0.68
CA ALA A 72 2.44 -4.58 -0.39
C ALA A 72 1.42 -4.47 0.74
N LEU A 73 1.72 -3.65 1.75
CA LEU A 73 0.80 -3.35 2.84
C LEU A 73 -0.43 -2.58 2.35
N ASP A 74 -0.24 -1.57 1.51
CA ASP A 74 -1.33 -0.79 0.93
C ASP A 74 -2.29 -1.67 0.10
N ASP A 75 -1.74 -2.55 -0.75
CA ASP A 75 -2.53 -3.50 -1.54
C ASP A 75 -3.28 -4.51 -0.68
N PHE A 76 -2.65 -4.98 0.40
CA PHE A 76 -3.24 -5.91 1.35
C PHE A 76 -4.39 -5.24 2.11
N LEU A 77 -4.20 -4.02 2.62
CA LEU A 77 -5.25 -3.26 3.30
C LEU A 77 -6.41 -2.95 2.36
N ALA A 78 -6.11 -2.63 1.10
CA ALA A 78 -7.15 -2.41 0.10
C ALA A 78 -8.01 -3.66 -0.14
N GLU A 79 -7.41 -4.85 -0.10
CA GLU A 79 -8.13 -6.14 -0.19
C GLU A 79 -8.90 -6.47 1.09
N LEU A 80 -8.26 -6.30 2.24
CA LEU A 80 -8.82 -6.60 3.55
C LEU A 80 -10.12 -5.79 3.77
N PHE A 81 -10.12 -4.50 3.43
CA PHE A 81 -11.31 -3.66 3.59
C PHE A 81 -12.23 -3.65 2.37
N GLY A 82 -11.92 -4.41 1.30
CA GLY A 82 -12.72 -4.43 0.08
C GLY A 82 -12.76 -3.10 -0.68
N ILE A 83 -11.82 -2.18 -0.39
CA ILE A 83 -11.75 -0.84 -0.97
C ILE A 83 -10.91 -0.78 -2.26
N ARG A 84 -10.49 -1.93 -2.81
CA ARG A 84 -9.69 -1.99 -4.05
C ARG A 84 -10.29 -1.20 -5.20
N ALA A 85 -11.63 -1.21 -5.33
CA ALA A 85 -12.32 -0.46 -6.38
C ALA A 85 -12.13 1.05 -6.22
N ASP A 86 -12.30 1.57 -5.00
CA ASP A 86 -12.14 2.99 -4.68
C ASP A 86 -10.68 3.45 -4.77
N VAL A 87 -9.73 2.56 -4.43
CA VAL A 87 -8.29 2.84 -4.57
C VAL A 87 -7.91 2.87 -6.05
N ALA A 88 -8.34 1.88 -6.85
CA ALA A 88 -8.06 1.83 -8.28
C ALA A 88 -8.68 3.02 -9.05
N GLU A 89 -9.90 3.44 -8.68
CA GLU A 89 -10.54 4.63 -9.25
C GLU A 89 -9.73 5.91 -8.94
N ARG A 90 -9.23 6.05 -7.71
CA ARG A 90 -8.41 7.20 -7.29
C ARG A 90 -7.03 7.21 -7.93
N GLU A 91 -6.40 6.05 -8.10
CA GLU A 91 -5.13 5.94 -8.81
C GLU A 91 -5.29 6.25 -10.29
N ALA A 92 -6.33 5.75 -10.94
CA ALA A 92 -6.66 6.06 -12.34
C ALA A 92 -6.91 7.56 -12.54
N ALA A 93 -7.65 8.22 -11.64
CA ALA A 93 -7.86 9.66 -11.67
C ALA A 93 -6.55 10.46 -11.52
N ARG A 94 -5.64 10.00 -10.64
CA ARG A 94 -4.32 10.62 -10.43
C ARG A 94 -3.43 10.47 -11.66
N GLU A 95 -3.38 9.29 -12.27
CA GLU A 95 -2.60 9.03 -13.49
C GLU A 95 -3.13 9.84 -14.68
N ALA A 96 -4.45 9.90 -14.87
CA ALA A 96 -5.07 10.71 -15.92
C ALA A 96 -4.71 12.20 -15.79
N LEU A 97 -4.71 12.74 -14.56
CA LEU A 97 -4.30 14.11 -14.29
C LEU A 97 -2.79 14.32 -14.54
N ALA A 98 -1.96 13.37 -14.13
CA ALA A 98 -0.51 13.43 -14.31
C ALA A 98 -0.11 13.47 -15.80
N GLN A 99 -0.77 12.68 -16.65
CA GLN A 99 -0.56 12.69 -18.09
C GLN A 99 -0.93 14.05 -18.71
N GLY A 100 -2.08 14.62 -18.33
CA GLY A 100 -2.50 15.95 -18.78
C GLY A 100 -1.55 17.07 -18.37
N LEU A 101 -1.05 17.05 -17.12
CA LEU A 101 -0.08 18.02 -16.62
C LEU A 101 1.28 17.90 -17.30
N ARG A 102 1.75 16.68 -17.59
CA ARG A 102 2.99 16.45 -18.36
C ARG A 102 2.92 17.05 -19.77
N ALA A 103 1.81 16.85 -20.47
CA ALA A 103 1.59 17.43 -21.80
C ALA A 103 1.60 18.97 -21.76
N LYS A 104 0.88 19.57 -20.79
CA LYS A 104 0.88 21.02 -20.58
C LYS A 104 2.29 21.55 -20.28
N ARG A 105 3.04 20.86 -19.43
CA ARG A 105 4.43 21.23 -19.09
C ARG A 105 5.33 21.27 -20.32
N LEU A 106 5.24 20.28 -21.21
CA LEU A 106 6.04 20.23 -22.44
C LEU A 106 5.72 21.38 -23.39
N VAL A 107 4.45 21.76 -23.53
CA VAL A 107 4.03 22.91 -24.36
C VAL A 107 4.55 24.22 -23.78
N VAL A 108 4.42 24.41 -22.47
CA VAL A 108 4.93 25.59 -21.75
C VAL A 108 6.45 25.67 -21.88
N GLN A 109 7.17 24.56 -21.66
CA GLN A 109 8.63 24.49 -21.82
C GLN A 109 9.07 24.81 -23.26
N ARG A 110 8.42 24.23 -24.28
CA ARG A 110 8.71 24.55 -25.69
C ARG A 110 8.45 26.02 -26.03
N ARG A 111 7.40 26.63 -25.49
CA ARG A 111 7.12 28.07 -25.69
C ARG A 111 8.15 28.94 -24.97
N ALA A 112 8.51 28.62 -23.73
CA ALA A 112 9.52 29.34 -22.97
C ALA A 112 10.90 29.28 -23.65
N MET A 113 11.32 28.11 -24.11
CA MET A 113 12.58 27.92 -24.84
C MET A 113 12.62 28.71 -26.16
N LYS A 114 11.48 28.92 -26.83
CA LYS A 114 11.41 29.77 -28.04
C LYS A 114 11.39 31.27 -27.73
N ALA A 115 10.91 31.65 -26.54
CA ALA A 115 10.79 33.05 -26.13
C ALA A 115 12.12 33.62 -25.58
N VAL A 116 13.00 32.78 -25.05
CA VAL A 116 14.35 33.17 -24.60
C VAL A 116 15.29 33.10 -25.79
N LYS A 117 15.78 34.25 -26.27
CA LYS A 117 16.93 34.30 -27.20
C LYS A 117 18.22 34.01 -26.42
N PRO A 118 19.14 33.17 -26.94
CA PRO A 118 20.47 33.06 -26.35
C PRO A 118 21.16 34.42 -26.39
N ALA A 119 21.85 34.77 -25.30
CA ALA A 119 22.64 35.99 -25.16
C ALA A 119 23.92 35.93 -26.00
#